data_AF-A0A1G6PI22-F1
#
_entry.id   AF-A0A1G6PI22-F1
#
_cell.length_a   1.000
_cell.length_b   1.000
_cell.length_c   1.000
_cell.angle_alpha   90.00
_cell.angle_beta   90.00
_cell.angle_gamma   90.00
#
_symmetry.space_group_name_H-M   'P 1'
#
loop_
_entity.id
_entity.type
_entity.pdbx_description
1 polymer ?
#
loop_
_entity_poly.entity_id
_entity_poly.type
_entity_poly.pdbx_seq_one_letter_code
_entity_poly.pdbx_strand_id
1 'polypeptide(L)'
;MADEDQDQDGGREAGRSAAAPRHSRRLSDKILIAFHHACDQGDYEVAEQLLRILEMMLTRRPVSPDTNRRRNMESLVAAHERLWHLRHPDTNIS
;
A
#
# COMPACT_ATOMS: atom_id res chain seq x y z
N MET A 1 38.24 49.66 -15.71
CA MET A 1 37.32 49.50 -14.57
C MET A 1 36.05 48.92 -15.16
N ALA A 2 36.00 47.58 -15.27
CA ALA A 2 35.51 46.64 -14.23
C ALA A 2 33.98 46.65 -14.25
N ASP A 3 33.25 45.55 -14.48
CA ASP A 3 33.59 44.13 -14.53
C ASP A 3 32.52 43.45 -15.40
N GLU A 4 32.93 42.49 -16.21
CA GLU A 4 32.04 41.51 -16.85
C GLU A 4 31.67 40.48 -15.79
N ASP A 5 30.38 40.17 -15.61
CA ASP A 5 30.02 38.89 -15.01
C ASP A 5 28.78 38.31 -15.69
N GLN A 6 29.01 37.14 -16.26
CA GLN A 6 28.23 36.34 -17.17
C GLN A 6 28.02 35.04 -16.43
N ASP A 7 26.78 34.64 -16.15
CA ASP A 7 26.36 33.26 -15.85
C ASP A 7 24.82 33.31 -15.76
N GLN A 8 23.99 32.80 -16.67
CA GLN A 8 23.96 31.46 -17.28
C GLN A 8 24.19 30.31 -16.31
N ASP A 9 23.46 30.33 -15.20
CA ASP A 9 23.14 29.12 -14.44
C ASP A 9 21.85 28.52 -15.05
N GLY A 10 21.95 27.44 -15.85
CA GLY A 10 22.09 26.10 -15.29
C GLY A 10 20.68 25.58 -14.99
N GLY A 11 19.94 25.02 -15.95
CA GLY A 11 20.31 23.75 -16.55
C GLY A 11 20.26 22.63 -15.50
N ARG A 12 19.10 21.97 -15.40
CA ARG A 12 18.85 20.70 -14.67
C ARG A 12 18.63 20.96 -13.16
N GLU A 13 17.54 20.55 -12.54
CA GLU A 13 16.94 19.24 -12.64
C GLU A 13 15.43 19.39 -12.43
N ALA A 14 14.67 19.16 -13.50
CA ALA A 14 13.38 18.51 -13.32
C ALA A 14 13.70 17.21 -12.59
N GLY A 15 13.56 17.24 -11.27
CA GLY A 15 13.38 16.08 -10.43
C GLY A 15 12.08 15.40 -10.88
N ARG A 16 12.12 14.80 -12.08
CA ARG A 16 11.64 13.46 -12.28
C ARG A 16 12.30 12.68 -11.15
N SER A 17 11.67 12.72 -9.98
CA SER A 17 11.78 11.70 -8.97
C SER A 17 11.60 10.45 -9.78
N ALA A 18 12.72 9.83 -10.13
CA ALA A 18 12.78 8.64 -10.90
C ALA A 18 11.82 7.73 -10.15
N ALA A 19 10.66 7.48 -10.76
CA ALA A 19 9.70 6.53 -10.26
C ALA A 19 10.46 5.23 -10.33
N ALA A 20 11.23 4.97 -9.26
CA ALA A 20 12.03 3.79 -9.11
C ALA A 20 11.07 2.63 -9.44
N PRO A 21 11.51 1.60 -10.15
CA PRO A 21 10.64 0.49 -10.51
C PRO A 21 10.32 -0.30 -9.24
N ARG A 22 9.43 0.24 -8.39
CA ARG A 22 8.97 -0.37 -7.13
C ARG A 22 7.89 -1.41 -7.38
N HIS A 23 7.56 -1.66 -8.65
CA HIS A 23 6.45 -2.49 -9.07
C HIS A 23 6.82 -3.97 -9.29
N SER A 24 7.93 -4.45 -8.72
CA SER A 24 7.92 -5.86 -8.29
C SER A 24 6.87 -5.94 -7.18
N ARG A 25 5.63 -6.32 -7.54
CA ARG A 25 4.47 -6.38 -6.63
C ARG A 25 4.92 -6.87 -5.27
N ARG A 26 4.84 -6.02 -4.25
CA ARG A 26 5.28 -6.35 -2.90
C ARG A 26 4.51 -7.57 -2.44
N LEU A 27 5.09 -8.36 -1.54
CA LEU A 27 4.38 -9.52 -1.01
C LEU A 27 3.01 -9.12 -0.41
N SER A 28 2.91 -7.94 0.22
CA SER A 28 1.64 -7.35 0.67
C SER A 28 0.62 -7.17 -0.46
N ASP A 29 1.02 -6.69 -1.63
CA ASP A 29 0.12 -6.52 -2.78
C ASP A 29 -0.37 -7.87 -3.29
N LYS A 30 0.53 -8.88 -3.33
CA LYS A 30 0.17 -10.24 -3.73
C LYS A 30 -0.82 -10.88 -2.74
N ILE A 31 -0.63 -10.65 -1.45
CA ILE A 31 -1.54 -11.12 -0.40
C ILE A 31 -2.91 -10.46 -0.54
N LEU A 32 -2.97 -9.15 -0.79
CA LEU A 32 -4.24 -8.44 -1.01
C LEU A 32 -4.99 -8.96 -2.25
N ILE A 33 -4.27 -9.22 -3.36
CA ILE A 33 -4.88 -9.83 -4.54
C ILE A 33 -5.45 -11.22 -4.23
N ALA A 34 -4.69 -12.07 -3.53
CA ALA A 34 -5.15 -13.40 -3.13
C ALA A 34 -6.34 -13.33 -2.16
N PHE A 35 -6.34 -12.34 -1.26
CA PHE A 35 -7.44 -12.09 -0.33
C PHE A 35 -8.72 -11.76 -1.08
N HIS A 36 -8.68 -10.82 -2.03
CA HIS A 36 -9.85 -10.48 -2.84
C HIS A 36 -10.37 -11.68 -3.63
N HIS A 37 -9.46 -12.45 -4.22
CA HIS A 37 -9.82 -13.67 -4.93
C HIS A 37 -10.50 -14.71 -4.01
N ALA A 38 -10.00 -14.90 -2.79
CA ALA A 38 -10.64 -15.78 -1.81
C ALA A 38 -12.04 -15.27 -1.41
N CYS A 39 -12.21 -13.96 -1.22
CA CYS A 39 -13.51 -13.34 -1.00
C CYS A 39 -14.49 -13.60 -2.16
N ASP A 40 -14.04 -13.44 -3.39
CA ASP A 40 -14.88 -13.63 -4.59
C ASP A 40 -15.30 -15.10 -4.76
N GLN A 41 -14.52 -16.05 -4.24
CA GLN A 41 -14.86 -17.47 -4.19
C GLN A 41 -15.72 -17.87 -2.98
N GLY A 42 -15.97 -16.96 -2.04
CA GLY A 42 -16.64 -17.26 -0.77
C GLY A 42 -15.79 -18.04 0.22
N ASP A 43 -14.49 -18.21 -0.04
CA ASP A 43 -13.56 -18.90 0.85
C ASP A 43 -13.05 -17.93 1.95
N TYR A 44 -13.93 -17.68 2.91
CA TYR A 44 -13.68 -16.68 3.94
C TYR A 44 -12.63 -17.12 4.97
N GLU A 45 -12.43 -18.42 5.16
CA GLU A 45 -11.38 -18.92 6.06
C GLU A 45 -10.00 -18.61 5.49
N VAL A 46 -9.78 -18.91 4.20
CA VAL A 46 -8.54 -18.56 3.50
C VAL A 46 -8.33 -17.05 3.49
N ALA A 47 -9.38 -16.27 3.22
CA ALA A 47 -9.31 -14.80 3.25
C ALA A 47 -8.85 -14.28 4.63
N GLU A 48 -9.37 -14.84 5.73
CA GLU A 48 -8.97 -14.46 7.09
C GLU A 48 -7.49 -14.78 7.37
N GLN A 49 -7.02 -15.96 6.97
CA GLN A 49 -5.61 -16.32 7.16
C GLN A 49 -4.66 -15.39 6.38
N LEU A 50 -5.04 -15.00 5.17
CA LEU A 50 -4.28 -14.03 4.37
C LEU A 50 -4.18 -12.66 5.05
N LEU A 51 -5.26 -12.19 5.67
CA LEU A 51 -5.22 -10.94 6.46
C LEU A 51 -4.33 -11.05 7.69
N ARG A 52 -4.38 -12.16 8.43
CA ARG A 52 -3.48 -12.38 9.58
C ARG A 52 -2.01 -12.36 9.16
N ILE A 53 -1.67 -12.95 8.01
CA ILE A 53 -0.30 -12.90 7.47
C ILE A 53 0.08 -11.45 7.11
N LEU A 54 -0.82 -10.70 6.47
CA LEU A 54 -0.57 -9.29 6.13
C LEU A 54 -0.36 -8.44 7.37
N GLU A 55 -1.24 -8.54 8.37
CA GLU A 55 -1.14 -7.86 9.65
C GLU A 55 0.19 -8.19 10.33
N MET A 56 0.54 -9.48 10.40
CA MET A 56 1.81 -9.95 10.93
C MET A 56 3.00 -9.29 10.23
N MET A 57 2.98 -9.18 8.91
CA MET A 57 4.06 -8.52 8.15
C MET A 57 4.16 -7.02 8.45
N LEU A 58 3.02 -6.35 8.63
CA LEU A 58 2.95 -4.90 8.87
C LEU A 58 3.30 -4.51 10.30
N THR A 59 3.08 -5.41 11.26
CA THR A 59 3.30 -5.16 12.69
C THR A 59 4.65 -5.67 13.19
N ARG A 60 5.24 -6.71 12.56
CA ARG A 60 6.51 -7.32 13.01
C ARG A 60 7.75 -6.44 12.86
N ARG A 61 7.75 -5.42 11.99
CA ARG A 61 8.93 -4.58 11.78
C ARG A 61 8.52 -3.10 11.78
N PRO A 62 9.03 -2.26 12.69
CA PRO A 62 8.91 -0.81 12.55
C PRO A 62 9.81 -0.37 11.40
N VAL A 63 9.31 -0.45 10.16
CA VAL A 63 10.01 -0.02 8.94
C VAL A 63 9.87 1.50 8.82
N SER A 64 10.51 2.25 9.71
CA SER A 64 10.51 3.73 9.74
C SER A 64 9.10 4.35 9.90
N PRO A 65 8.95 5.53 10.53
CA PRO A 65 7.71 6.30 10.48
C PRO A 65 7.54 6.90 9.09
N ASP A 66 7.15 6.07 8.12
CA ASP A 66 6.99 6.46 6.72
C ASP A 66 5.50 6.55 6.34
N THR A 67 5.14 7.51 5.48
CA THR A 67 3.80 7.66 4.87
C THR A 67 3.27 6.33 4.31
N ASN A 68 4.16 5.45 3.87
CA ASN A 68 3.81 4.11 3.41
C ASN A 68 3.16 3.24 4.51
N ARG A 69 3.54 3.40 5.79
CA ARG A 69 2.97 2.63 6.90
C ARG A 69 1.51 3.00 7.13
N ARG A 70 1.16 4.29 7.09
CA ARG A 70 -0.23 4.75 7.25
C ARG A 70 -1.11 4.16 6.16
N ARG A 71 -0.71 4.30 4.89
CA ARG A 71 -1.43 3.72 3.74
C ARG A 71 -1.59 2.20 3.83
N ASN A 72 -0.55 1.50 4.28
CA ASN A 72 -0.61 0.05 4.47
C ASN A 72 -1.61 -0.35 5.57
N MET A 73 -1.65 0.39 6.69
CA MET A 73 -2.61 0.14 7.77
C MET A 73 -4.04 0.46 7.34
N GLU A 74 -4.26 1.56 6.63
CA GLU A 74 -5.57 1.89 6.04
C GLU A 74 -6.05 0.78 5.09
N SER A 75 -5.14 0.25 4.25
CA SER A 75 -5.45 -0.87 3.35
C SER A 75 -5.81 -2.14 4.12
N LEU A 76 -5.12 -2.42 5.23
CA LEU A 76 -5.43 -3.56 6.10
C LEU A 76 -6.81 -3.42 6.76
N VAL A 77 -7.12 -2.23 7.28
CA VAL A 77 -8.43 -1.94 7.90
C VAL A 77 -9.55 -2.11 6.88
N ALA A 78 -9.44 -1.50 5.70
CA ALA A 78 -10.44 -1.63 4.64
C ALA A 78 -10.66 -3.10 4.21
N ALA A 79 -9.59 -3.91 4.21
CA ALA A 79 -9.70 -5.33 3.90
C ALA A 79 -10.43 -6.12 5.00
N HIS A 80 -10.16 -5.82 6.28
CA HIS A 80 -10.92 -6.38 7.40
C HIS A 80 -12.40 -6.01 7.35
N GLU A 81 -12.71 -4.75 7.09
CA GLU A 81 -14.09 -4.28 6.93
C GLU A 81 -14.79 -5.04 5.80
N ARG A 82 -14.15 -5.19 4.63
CA ARG A 82 -14.72 -5.97 3.53
C ARG A 82 -15.05 -7.40 3.96
N LEU A 83 -14.12 -8.09 4.61
CA LEU A 83 -14.35 -9.46 5.07
C LEU A 83 -15.50 -9.53 6.09
N TRP A 84 -15.60 -8.54 6.98
CA TRP A 84 -16.68 -8.45 7.95
C TRP A 84 -18.05 -8.36 7.27
N HIS A 85 -18.21 -7.45 6.30
CA HIS A 85 -19.46 -7.29 5.54
C HIS A 85 -19.84 -8.56 4.77
N LEU A 86 -18.86 -9.26 4.19
CA LEU A 86 -19.12 -10.51 3.47
C LEU A 86 -19.59 -11.65 4.39
N ARG A 87 -19.15 -11.65 5.66
CA ARG A 87 -19.59 -12.63 6.68
C ARG A 87 -20.90 -12.26 7.37
N HIS A 88 -21.29 -10.99 7.33
CA HIS A 88 -22.50 -10.47 8.00
C HIS A 88 -23.38 -9.66 7.04
N PRO A 89 -23.93 -10.31 5.98
CA PRO A 89 -24.73 -9.61 4.98
C PRO A 89 -25.96 -8.91 5.59
N ASP A 90 -26.52 -9.45 6.68
CA ASP A 90 -27.69 -8.90 7.37
C ASP A 90 -27.41 -7.59 8.12
N THR A 91 -26.15 -7.27 8.41
CA THR A 91 -25.78 -6.02 9.11
C THR A 91 -25.80 -4.81 8.16
N ASN A 92 -25.85 -5.03 6.85
CA ASN A 92 -25.89 -3.98 5.83
C ASN A 92 -27.33 -3.62 5.37
N ILE A 93 -28.36 -4.16 6.02
CA ILE A 93 -29.78 -4.01 5.65
C ILE A 93 -30.55 -3.16 6.69
N SER A 94 -29.97 -2.07 7.19
CA SER A 94 -30.68 -1.08 8.04
C SER A 94 -30.77 0.29 7.39
#